data_AF-A0A524IXJ2-F1
#
_entry.id   AF-A0A524IXJ2-F1
#
_cell.length_a   1.000
_cell.length_b   1.000
_cell.length_c   1.000
_cell.angle_alpha   90.00
_cell.angle_beta   90.00
_cell.angle_gamma   90.00
#
_symmetry.space_group_name_H-M   'P 1'
#
loop_
_entity.id
_entity.type
_entity.pdbx_description
1 polymer ?
#
loop_
_entity_poly.entity_id
_entity_poly.type
_entity_poly.pdbx_seq_one_letter_code
_entity_poly.pdbx_strand_id
1 'polypeptide(L)'
;MAYAEFLAEWFNLPFVGAVVVGSILALRQHRQVRASWVPAAVFAAGIIGLTINGAIHDLALGSSAERFPFVFVLATVTGTGLAFAGSRILRRAFPPVTGVTWNQPGLEGSTAQIVTATSGRGSRGGRARVRDADGVVHVVRIHAPGGSLRFGRRVRLGPFDDSRSAYPVEPL
;
A
#
# COMPACT_ATOMS: atom_id res chain seq x y z
N MET A 1 33.78 3.31 -32.52
CA MET A 1 32.48 3.24 -31.83
C MET A 1 32.34 4.48 -30.95
N ALA A 2 31.28 5.26 -31.14
CA ALA A 2 30.98 6.36 -30.24
C ALA A 2 30.53 5.80 -28.87
N TYR A 3 30.89 6.46 -27.76
CA TYR A 3 30.49 6.04 -26.41
C TYR A 3 28.96 5.88 -26.27
N ALA A 4 28.18 6.67 -27.02
CA ALA A 4 26.73 6.55 -27.09
C ALA A 4 26.23 5.28 -27.81
N GLU A 5 26.94 4.82 -28.84
CA GLU A 5 26.64 3.52 -29.50
C GLU A 5 27.00 2.36 -28.59
N PHE A 6 28.16 2.44 -27.91
CA PHE A 6 28.55 1.48 -26.88
C PHE A 6 27.52 1.40 -25.76
N LEU A 7 27.04 2.55 -25.25
CA LEU A 7 25.97 2.59 -24.25
C LEU A 7 24.61 2.12 -24.79
N ALA A 8 24.27 2.41 -26.05
CA ALA A 8 23.04 1.92 -26.66
C ALA A 8 23.04 0.39 -26.81
N GLU A 9 24.19 -0.17 -27.14
CA GLU A 9 24.43 -1.60 -27.32
C GLU A 9 24.56 -2.34 -25.97
N TRP A 10 25.20 -1.73 -24.96
CA TRP A 10 25.40 -2.32 -23.62
C TRP A 10 24.24 -2.10 -22.66
N PHE A 11 23.67 -0.90 -22.59
CA PHE A 11 22.69 -0.54 -21.55
C PHE A 11 21.24 -0.75 -21.96
N ASN A 12 20.98 -1.13 -23.21
CA ASN A 12 19.64 -1.47 -23.69
C ASN A 12 18.64 -0.36 -23.30
N LEU A 13 18.88 0.83 -23.86
CA LEU A 13 18.23 2.11 -23.55
C LEU A 13 16.71 2.06 -23.32
N PRO A 14 15.91 1.20 -24.00
CA PRO A 14 14.49 1.04 -23.70
C PRO A 14 14.21 0.63 -22.26
N PHE A 15 15.02 -0.26 -21.66
CA PHE A 15 14.81 -0.70 -20.28
C PHE A 15 15.27 0.34 -19.26
N VAL A 16 16.38 1.04 -19.51
CA VAL A 16 16.77 2.21 -18.69
C VAL A 16 15.67 3.28 -18.74
N GLY A 17 15.15 3.56 -19.94
CA GLY A 17 14.01 4.43 -20.14
C GLY A 17 12.78 3.98 -19.35
N ALA A 18 12.46 2.68 -19.37
CA ALA A 18 11.36 2.12 -18.58
C ALA A 18 11.59 2.30 -17.06
N VAL A 19 12.80 2.05 -16.54
CA VAL A 19 13.12 2.29 -15.13
C VAL A 19 12.93 3.77 -14.75
N VAL A 20 13.45 4.69 -15.57
CA VAL A 20 13.34 6.13 -15.32
C VAL A 20 11.88 6.60 -15.39
N VAL A 21 11.16 6.24 -16.45
CA VAL A 21 9.75 6.60 -16.63
C VAL A 21 8.88 6.00 -15.54
N GLY A 22 9.07 4.72 -15.20
CA GLY A 22 8.38 4.06 -14.10
C GLY A 22 8.61 4.76 -12.76
N SER A 23 9.85 5.18 -12.48
CA SER A 23 10.21 5.93 -11.28
C SER A 23 9.52 7.30 -11.22
N ILE A 24 9.54 8.05 -12.33
CA ILE A 24 8.88 9.37 -12.42
C ILE A 24 7.37 9.24 -12.24
N LEU A 25 6.75 8.24 -12.89
CA LEU A 25 5.31 8.00 -12.78
C LEU A 25 4.93 7.57 -11.37
N ALA A 26 5.73 6.74 -10.69
CA ALA A 26 5.51 6.34 -9.31
C ALA A 26 5.59 7.53 -8.35
N LEU A 27 6.57 8.42 -8.55
CA LEU A 27 6.71 9.65 -7.76
C LEU A 27 5.54 10.62 -7.95
N ARG A 28 5.06 10.78 -9.20
CA ARG A 28 3.86 11.59 -9.48
C ARG A 28 2.61 10.98 -8.86
N GLN A 29 2.50 9.65 -8.91
CA GLN A 29 1.38 8.93 -8.33
C GLN A 29 1.37 9.00 -6.79
N HIS A 30 2.51 9.01 -6.13
CA HIS A 30 2.53 9.22 -4.66
C HIS A 30 1.91 10.57 -4.26
N ARG A 31 1.87 11.56 -5.16
CA ARG A 31 1.24 12.86 -4.90
C ARG A 31 -0.26 12.90 -5.21
N GLN A 32 -0.75 11.96 -6.03
CA GLN A 32 -2.14 11.88 -6.43
C GLN A 32 -2.72 10.62 -5.80
N VAL A 33 -3.63 10.75 -4.82
CA VAL A 33 -4.20 9.68 -3.95
C VAL A 33 -4.77 8.44 -4.70
N ARG A 34 -4.71 8.38 -6.03
CA ARG A 34 -5.03 7.21 -6.85
C ARG A 34 -3.88 6.21 -6.85
N ALA A 35 -4.07 5.06 -6.23
CA ALA A 35 -3.14 3.93 -6.37
C ALA A 35 -3.32 3.24 -7.73
N SER A 36 -2.28 3.20 -8.56
CA SER A 36 -2.20 2.39 -9.79
C SER A 36 -1.00 1.47 -9.70
N TRP A 37 -1.15 0.28 -10.28
CA TRP A 37 -0.07 -0.70 -10.40
C TRP A 37 0.82 -0.43 -11.62
N VAL A 38 0.40 0.47 -12.53
CA VAL A 38 1.05 0.71 -13.82
C VAL A 38 2.50 1.23 -13.65
N PRO A 39 2.81 2.22 -12.80
CA PRO A 39 4.19 2.69 -12.67
C PRO A 39 5.13 1.61 -12.10
N ALA A 40 4.62 0.81 -11.15
CA ALA A 40 5.35 -0.32 -10.60
C ALA A 40 5.60 -1.41 -11.67
N ALA A 41 4.64 -1.66 -12.57
CA ALA A 41 4.82 -2.58 -13.68
C ALA A 41 5.89 -2.10 -14.67
N VAL A 42 5.87 -0.82 -15.05
CA VAL A 42 6.86 -0.23 -15.96
C VAL A 42 8.26 -0.26 -15.33
N PHE A 43 8.37 0.06 -14.05
CA PHE A 43 9.64 -0.02 -13.31
C PHE A 43 10.16 -1.45 -13.20
N ALA A 44 9.30 -2.40 -12.80
CA ALA A 44 9.68 -3.81 -12.67
C ALA A 44 10.08 -4.42 -14.01
N ALA A 45 9.34 -4.11 -15.09
CA ALA A 45 9.70 -4.54 -16.44
C ALA A 45 11.06 -4.00 -16.86
N GLY A 46 11.39 -2.75 -16.52
CA GLY A 46 12.71 -2.17 -16.75
C GLY A 46 13.84 -2.94 -16.04
N ILE A 47 13.69 -3.22 -14.74
CA ILE A 47 14.69 -3.99 -13.98
C ILE A 47 14.85 -5.40 -14.54
N ILE A 48 13.74 -6.11 -14.74
CA ILE A 48 13.76 -7.50 -15.23
C ILE A 48 14.40 -7.55 -16.63
N GLY A 49 14.07 -6.58 -17.49
CA GLY A 49 14.67 -6.47 -18.82
C GLY A 49 16.18 -6.25 -18.76
N LEU A 50 16.66 -5.37 -17.89
CA LEU A 50 18.10 -5.17 -17.66
C LEU A 50 18.79 -6.46 -17.16
N THR A 51 18.18 -7.15 -16.19
CA THR A 51 18.73 -8.38 -15.61
C THR A 51 18.80 -9.52 -16.62
N ILE A 52 17.70 -9.78 -17.33
CA ILE A 52 17.63 -10.85 -18.32
C ILE A 52 18.56 -10.55 -19.50
N ASN A 53 18.61 -9.29 -19.96
CA ASN A 53 19.50 -8.91 -21.04
C ASN A 53 20.97 -9.09 -20.67
N GLY A 54 21.37 -8.72 -19.44
CA GLY A 54 22.72 -8.96 -18.92
C GLY A 54 23.07 -10.44 -18.88
N ALA A 55 22.19 -11.27 -18.30
CA ALA A 55 22.41 -12.71 -18.21
C ALA A 55 22.51 -13.39 -19.59
N ILE A 56 21.70 -12.95 -20.55
CA ILE A 56 21.70 -13.48 -21.92
C ILE A 56 22.97 -13.04 -22.69
N HIS A 57 23.45 -11.81 -22.46
CA HIS A 57 24.71 -11.34 -23.01
C HIS A 57 25.90 -12.19 -22.54
N ASP A 58 25.97 -12.48 -21.23
CA ASP A 58 27.04 -13.29 -20.64
C ASP A 58 27.06 -14.74 -21.17
N LEU A 59 25.92 -15.24 -21.66
CA LEU A 59 25.80 -16.56 -22.28
C LEU A 59 26.07 -16.59 -23.79
N ALA A 60 26.40 -15.45 -24.42
CA ALA A 60 26.73 -15.33 -25.85
C ALA A 60 25.68 -15.89 -26.85
N LEU A 61 24.40 -15.97 -26.46
CA LEU A 61 23.31 -16.60 -27.22
C LEU A 61 22.76 -15.82 -28.46
N GLY A 62 23.53 -15.50 -29.50
CA GLY A 62 23.02 -14.85 -30.74
C GLY A 62 23.31 -13.33 -30.90
N SER A 63 22.52 -12.57 -31.67
CA SER A 63 22.71 -11.10 -31.79
C SER A 63 21.72 -10.32 -30.91
N SER A 64 22.08 -9.12 -30.45
CA SER A 64 21.18 -8.30 -29.59
C SER A 64 19.84 -7.98 -30.25
N ALA A 65 19.83 -7.79 -31.58
CA ALA A 65 18.63 -7.45 -32.34
C ALA A 65 17.60 -8.60 -32.38
N GLU A 66 18.06 -9.85 -32.49
CA GLU A 66 17.17 -11.03 -32.53
C GLU A 66 16.58 -11.34 -31.16
N ARG A 67 17.34 -11.09 -30.09
CA ARG A 67 16.93 -11.42 -28.72
C ARG A 67 16.04 -10.36 -28.09
N PHE A 68 16.22 -9.08 -28.46
CA PHE A 68 15.52 -7.96 -27.85
C PHE A 68 13.99 -8.14 -27.78
N PRO A 69 13.28 -8.57 -28.85
CA PRO A 69 11.83 -8.77 -28.77
C PRO A 69 11.42 -9.79 -27.70
N PHE A 70 12.17 -10.89 -27.57
CA PHE A 70 11.90 -11.93 -26.57
C PHE A 70 12.16 -11.43 -25.15
N VAL A 71 13.31 -10.78 -24.91
CA VAL A 71 13.63 -10.20 -23.60
C VAL A 71 12.60 -9.14 -23.21
N PHE A 72 12.21 -8.28 -24.16
CA PHE A 72 11.23 -7.24 -23.96
C PHE A 72 9.85 -7.81 -23.59
N VAL A 73 9.35 -8.79 -24.34
CA VAL A 73 8.07 -9.46 -24.03
C VAL A 73 8.12 -10.13 -22.67
N LEU A 74 9.16 -10.93 -22.38
CA LEU A 74 9.29 -11.64 -21.11
C LEU A 74 9.36 -10.68 -19.92
N ALA A 75 10.16 -9.62 -20.04
CA ALA A 75 10.29 -8.60 -19.00
C ALA A 75 8.96 -7.83 -18.77
N THR A 76 8.25 -7.50 -19.84
CA THR A 76 6.96 -6.80 -19.77
C THR A 76 5.89 -7.66 -19.11
N VAL A 77 5.77 -8.92 -19.53
CA VAL A 77 4.79 -9.86 -18.97
C VAL A 77 5.09 -10.14 -17.50
N THR A 78 6.35 -10.42 -17.17
CA THR A 78 6.77 -10.74 -15.79
C THR A 78 6.63 -9.52 -14.87
N GLY A 79 7.09 -8.35 -15.32
CA GLY A 79 6.96 -7.09 -14.57
C GLY A 79 5.51 -6.71 -14.32
N THR A 80 4.65 -6.87 -15.33
CA THR A 80 3.21 -6.64 -15.21
C THR A 80 2.56 -7.61 -14.23
N GLY A 81 2.86 -8.91 -14.34
CA GLY A 81 2.34 -9.94 -13.45
C GLY A 81 2.71 -9.70 -11.98
N LEU A 82 3.99 -9.40 -11.72
CA LEU A 82 4.49 -9.11 -10.37
C LEU A 82 3.87 -7.84 -9.79
N ALA A 83 3.79 -6.75 -10.57
CA ALA A 83 3.20 -5.50 -10.09
C ALA A 83 1.69 -5.66 -9.81
N PHE A 84 0.97 -6.40 -10.66
CA PHE A 84 -0.45 -6.69 -10.45
C PHE A 84 -0.67 -7.53 -9.19
N ALA A 85 0.07 -8.63 -9.05
CA ALA A 85 -0.01 -9.52 -7.89
C ALA A 85 0.36 -8.78 -6.60
N GLY A 86 1.48 -8.04 -6.61
CA GLY A 86 1.91 -7.20 -5.50
C GLY A 86 0.87 -6.16 -5.11
N SER A 87 0.26 -5.48 -6.08
CA SER A 87 -0.82 -4.51 -5.83
C SER A 87 -2.07 -5.17 -5.22
N ARG A 88 -2.40 -6.39 -5.63
CA ARG A 88 -3.52 -7.15 -5.03
C ARG A 88 -3.22 -7.54 -3.58
N ILE A 89 -2.00 -8.01 -3.31
CA ILE A 89 -1.54 -8.36 -1.95
C ILE A 89 -1.56 -7.14 -1.06
N LEU A 90 -0.97 -6.02 -1.51
CA LEU A 90 -0.92 -4.77 -0.75
C LEU A 90 -2.32 -4.23 -0.45
N ARG A 91 -3.25 -4.26 -1.40
CA ARG A 91 -4.65 -3.85 -1.14
C ARG A 91 -5.37 -4.75 -0.15
N ARG A 92 -5.01 -6.04 -0.10
CA ARG A 92 -5.58 -6.98 0.89
C ARG A 92 -4.98 -6.76 2.29
N ALA A 93 -3.67 -6.54 2.36
CA ALA A 93 -2.96 -6.30 3.63
C ALA A 93 -3.24 -4.89 4.18
N PHE A 94 -3.37 -3.91 3.30
CA PHE A 94 -3.56 -2.49 3.59
C PHE A 94 -4.70 -1.95 2.73
N PRO A 95 -5.97 -2.24 3.09
CA PRO A 95 -7.10 -1.74 2.33
C PRO A 95 -7.08 -0.20 2.35
N PRO A 96 -7.43 0.48 1.25
CA PRO A 96 -7.43 1.94 1.17
C PRO A 96 -8.47 2.52 2.13
N VAL A 97 -8.11 3.60 2.82
CA VAL A 97 -9.06 4.36 3.64
C VAL A 97 -9.83 5.28 2.71
N THR A 98 -11.14 5.03 2.58
CA THR A 98 -12.03 5.81 1.68
C THR A 98 -12.44 7.14 2.30
N GLY A 99 -12.45 7.23 3.63
CA GLY A 99 -12.72 8.45 4.38
C GLY A 99 -12.40 8.30 5.86
N VAL A 100 -12.43 9.42 6.58
CA VAL A 100 -12.31 9.45 8.04
C VAL A 100 -13.46 10.25 8.62
N THR A 101 -14.22 9.63 9.50
CA THR A 101 -15.33 10.25 10.24
C THR A 101 -15.01 10.27 11.72
N TRP A 102 -15.55 11.26 12.43
CA TRP A 102 -15.24 11.49 13.84
C TRP A 102 -16.49 11.38 14.69
N ASN A 103 -16.42 10.51 15.69
CA ASN A 103 -17.34 10.45 16.82
C ASN A 103 -18.84 10.36 16.43
N GLN A 104 -19.14 9.57 15.41
CA GLN A 104 -20.49 9.36 14.92
C GLN A 104 -21.24 8.34 15.80
N PRO A 105 -22.52 8.58 16.13
CA PRO A 105 -23.42 7.58 16.72
C PRO A 105 -23.75 6.46 15.69
N GLY A 106 -24.28 5.32 16.13
CA GLY A 106 -24.67 4.23 15.21
C GLY A 106 -23.63 3.14 14.99
N LEU A 107 -22.57 3.10 15.81
CA LEU A 107 -21.50 2.08 15.75
C LEU A 107 -21.59 1.06 16.90
N GLU A 108 -22.72 1.01 17.58
CA GLU A 108 -22.99 0.12 18.72
C GLU A 108 -22.79 -1.34 18.32
N GLY A 109 -22.19 -2.13 19.20
CA GLY A 109 -21.90 -3.55 18.97
C GLY A 109 -20.70 -3.82 18.03
N SER A 110 -20.14 -2.79 17.38
CA SER A 110 -18.97 -2.92 16.51
C SER A 110 -17.71 -3.27 17.28
N THR A 111 -16.82 -4.05 16.65
CA THR A 111 -15.47 -4.29 17.16
C THR A 111 -14.57 -3.11 16.78
N ALA A 112 -14.07 -2.40 17.77
CA ALA A 112 -13.18 -1.25 17.60
C ALA A 112 -11.78 -1.58 18.11
N GLN A 113 -10.76 -0.98 17.50
CA GLN A 113 -9.37 -1.07 17.97
C GLN A 113 -8.97 0.22 18.68
N ILE A 114 -8.47 0.12 19.91
CA ILE A 114 -8.00 1.26 20.69
C ILE A 114 -6.76 1.88 20.01
N VAL A 115 -6.84 3.15 19.63
CA VAL A 115 -5.76 3.92 19.00
C VAL A 115 -5.13 4.93 19.95
N THR A 116 -5.85 5.36 20.98
CA THR A 116 -5.27 6.12 22.09
C THR A 116 -5.93 5.68 23.40
N ALA A 117 -5.14 5.62 24.45
CA ALA A 117 -5.61 5.36 25.80
C ALA A 117 -5.10 6.48 26.71
N THR A 118 -6.01 7.17 27.37
CA THR A 118 -5.68 8.17 28.38
C THR A 118 -5.82 7.52 29.75
N SER A 119 -4.72 7.42 30.48
CA SER A 119 -4.70 6.97 31.87
C SER A 119 -4.55 8.18 32.78
N GLY A 120 -5.67 8.78 33.19
CA GLY A 120 -5.70 9.84 34.22
C GLY A 120 -6.42 9.36 35.48
N ARG A 121 -6.04 9.88 36.65
CA ARG A 121 -6.80 9.70 37.91
C ARG A 121 -8.22 10.26 37.67
N GLY A 122 -9.20 9.38 37.50
CA GLY A 122 -10.62 9.73 37.32
C GLY A 122 -11.16 9.74 35.88
N SER A 123 -10.32 9.66 34.85
CA SER A 123 -10.76 9.56 33.44
C SER A 123 -10.04 8.41 32.74
N ARG A 124 -10.78 7.32 32.49
CA ARG A 124 -10.34 6.16 31.72
C ARG A 124 -10.93 6.22 30.32
N GLY A 125 -10.58 7.29 29.61
CA GLY A 125 -11.05 7.59 28.27
C GLY A 125 -9.99 7.30 27.20
N GLY A 126 -10.39 7.31 25.94
CA GLY A 126 -9.47 7.14 24.84
C GLY A 126 -10.15 7.35 23.50
N ARG A 127 -9.48 6.90 22.43
CA ARG A 127 -10.07 6.80 21.10
C ARG A 127 -9.95 5.37 20.59
N ALA A 128 -10.98 4.92 19.90
CA ALA A 128 -10.92 3.69 19.13
C ALA A 128 -11.24 3.97 17.66
N ARG A 129 -10.74 3.11 16.79
CA ARG A 129 -11.10 3.10 15.37
C ARG A 129 -11.99 1.90 15.05
N VAL A 130 -13.04 2.15 14.29
CA VAL A 130 -13.85 1.13 13.62
C VAL A 130 -13.66 1.33 12.13
N ARG A 131 -13.64 0.23 11.37
CA ARG A 131 -13.67 0.30 9.91
C ARG A 131 -14.96 -0.36 9.45
N ASP A 132 -15.74 0.36 8.65
CA ASP A 132 -16.95 -0.21 8.05
C ASP A 132 -16.64 -1.00 6.77
N ALA A 133 -17.70 -1.57 6.18
CA ALA A 133 -17.63 -2.33 4.94
C ALA A 133 -17.20 -1.47 3.74
N ASP A 134 -17.54 -0.18 3.76
CA ASP A 134 -17.20 0.79 2.72
C ASP A 134 -15.76 1.33 2.84
N GLY A 135 -15.02 0.86 3.84
CA GLY A 135 -13.62 1.18 4.07
C GLY A 135 -13.38 2.52 4.78
N VAL A 136 -14.43 3.17 5.27
CA VAL A 136 -14.35 4.41 6.05
C VAL A 136 -13.87 4.07 7.45
N VAL A 137 -12.93 4.87 7.95
CA VAL A 137 -12.40 4.72 9.30
C VAL A 137 -13.10 5.71 10.22
N HIS A 138 -13.89 5.17 11.14
CA HIS A 138 -14.60 5.92 12.17
C HIS A 138 -13.72 6.01 13.41
N VAL A 139 -13.30 7.21 13.79
CA VAL A 139 -12.54 7.43 15.03
C VAL A 139 -13.48 7.98 16.09
N VAL A 140 -13.74 7.18 17.12
CA VAL A 140 -14.72 7.48 18.16
C VAL A 140 -14.07 7.64 19.52
N ARG A 141 -14.68 8.47 20.37
CA ARG A 141 -14.33 8.54 21.78
C ARG A 141 -14.83 7.31 22.51
N ILE A 142 -14.00 6.77 23.38
CA ILE A 142 -14.33 5.61 24.21
C ILE A 142 -14.08 5.89 25.68
N HIS A 143 -14.78 5.18 26.56
CA HIS A 143 -14.49 5.16 27.99
C HIS A 143 -14.71 3.76 28.57
N ALA A 144 -13.90 3.39 29.57
CA ALA A 144 -14.00 2.10 30.26
C ALA A 144 -14.54 2.31 31.69
N PRO A 145 -15.82 1.98 31.97
CA PRO A 145 -16.43 2.19 33.29
C PRO A 145 -15.76 1.40 34.42
N GLY A 146 -15.20 0.22 34.13
CA GLY A 146 -14.54 -0.64 35.13
C GLY A 146 -13.14 -1.16 34.76
N GLY A 147 -12.67 -0.91 33.53
CA GLY A 147 -11.45 -1.53 32.98
C GLY A 147 -10.29 -0.56 32.75
N SER A 148 -9.13 -1.09 32.34
CA SER A 148 -8.03 -0.30 31.79
C SER A 148 -8.05 -0.35 30.26
N LEU A 149 -7.86 0.80 29.62
CA LEU A 149 -7.70 0.86 28.17
C LEU A 149 -6.24 0.61 27.81
N ARG A 150 -5.99 -0.33 26.90
CA ARG A 150 -4.65 -0.62 26.39
C ARG A 150 -4.60 -0.35 24.90
N PHE A 151 -3.60 0.40 24.46
CA PHE A 151 -3.35 0.66 23.05
C PHE A 151 -3.30 -0.64 22.24
N GLY A 152 -3.91 -0.61 21.05
CA GLY A 152 -3.92 -1.73 20.11
C GLY A 152 -4.90 -2.86 20.43
N ARG A 153 -5.45 -2.93 21.65
CA ARG A 153 -6.47 -3.93 22.01
C ARG A 153 -7.77 -3.68 21.26
N ARG A 154 -8.48 -4.78 20.97
CA ARG A 154 -9.82 -4.74 20.42
C ARG A 154 -10.85 -4.76 21.56
N VAL A 155 -11.91 -4.01 21.38
CA VAL A 155 -13.01 -3.85 22.32
C VAL A 155 -14.32 -3.81 21.55
N ARG A 156 -15.43 -4.10 22.23
CA ARG A 156 -16.77 -3.89 21.70
C ARG A 156 -17.30 -2.53 22.15
N LEU A 157 -17.89 -1.79 21.22
CA LEU A 157 -18.58 -0.53 21.54
C LEU A 157 -19.96 -0.86 22.11
N GLY A 158 -20.28 -0.32 23.29
CA GLY A 158 -21.64 -0.35 23.84
C GLY A 158 -22.55 0.70 23.20
N PRO A 159 -23.69 1.02 23.82
CA PRO A 159 -24.59 2.10 23.37
C PRO A 159 -23.90 3.47 23.40
N PHE A 160 -24.10 4.31 22.38
CA PHE A 160 -23.52 5.66 22.38
C PHE A 160 -24.09 6.49 23.55
N ASP A 161 -23.19 7.09 24.35
CA ASP A 161 -23.56 8.00 25.43
C ASP A 161 -23.49 9.44 24.91
N ASP A 162 -24.65 10.01 24.58
CA ASP A 162 -24.77 11.39 24.08
C ASP A 162 -24.21 12.42 25.07
N SER A 163 -24.34 12.18 26.38
CA SER A 163 -23.91 13.12 27.42
C SER A 163 -22.38 13.29 27.46
N ARG A 164 -21.65 12.23 27.08
CA ARG A 164 -20.18 12.23 26.99
C ARG A 164 -19.69 12.31 25.56
N SER A 165 -20.61 12.18 24.60
CA SER A 165 -20.34 11.93 23.20
C SER A 165 -19.27 10.84 23.04
N ALA A 166 -19.48 9.68 23.68
CA ALA A 166 -18.50 8.60 23.75
C ALA A 166 -19.16 7.23 23.91
N TYR A 167 -18.47 6.19 23.48
CA TYR A 167 -18.92 4.81 23.67
C TYR A 167 -18.35 4.22 24.97
N PRO A 168 -19.15 3.61 25.84
CA PRO A 168 -18.63 2.68 26.84
C PRO A 168 -18.04 1.47 26.09
N VAL A 169 -16.94 0.91 26.58
CA VAL A 169 -16.30 -0.24 25.94
C VAL A 169 -16.23 -1.47 26.82
N GLU A 170 -16.44 -2.61 26.18
CA GLU A 170 -16.32 -3.93 26.78
C GLU A 170 -15.12 -4.67 26.17
N PRO A 171 -14.31 -5.39 26.97
CA PRO A 171 -13.28 -6.27 26.44
C PRO A 171 -13.88 -7.34 25.52
N LEU A 172 -13.16 -7.70 24.45
CA LEU A 172 -13.45 -8.88 23.63
C LEU A 172 -12.72 -10.11 24.17
#